data_AF-A0A6L7UL57-F1
#
_entry.id   AF-A0A6L7UL57-F1
#
_cell.length_a   1.000
_cell.length_b   1.000
_cell.length_c   1.000
_cell.angle_alpha   90.00
_cell.angle_beta   90.00
_cell.angle_gamma   90.00
#
_symmetry.space_group_name_H-M   'P 1'
#
loop_
_entity.id
_entity.type
_entity.pdbx_description
1 polymer ?
#
loop_
_entity_poly.entity_id
_entity_poly.type
_entity_poly.pdbx_seq_one_letter_code
_entity_poly.pdbx_strand_id
1 'polypeptide(L)'
;MLPARICLVLASAVLMSGCSALFMNRPPLGDGPLPEGTCATSALAPVLDAAMGAFMISGMIGIATDDDEDDDVALVIAALPTAAWGASAYKGFNWTDECRRRQSLSEESIADHLRALARNAGAPDDS
;
A
#
# COMPACT_ATOMS: atom_id res chain seq x y z
N MET A 1 -7.40 19.54 -30.76
CA MET A 1 -7.77 19.81 -29.35
C MET A 1 -8.27 18.58 -28.58
N LEU A 2 -8.66 17.47 -29.23
CA LEU A 2 -8.99 16.20 -28.57
C LEU A 2 -7.90 15.57 -27.67
N PRO A 3 -6.59 15.59 -28.02
CA PRO A 3 -5.59 14.86 -27.22
C PRO A 3 -5.34 15.51 -25.84
N ALA A 4 -5.44 16.84 -25.73
CA ALA A 4 -5.23 17.53 -24.46
C ALA A 4 -6.31 17.20 -23.41
N ARG A 5 -7.57 17.03 -23.84
CA ARG A 5 -8.67 16.67 -22.94
C ARG A 5 -8.56 15.23 -22.46
N ILE A 6 -8.14 14.31 -23.34
CA ILE A 6 -7.90 12.90 -22.98
C ILE A 6 -6.74 12.78 -21.99
N CYS A 7 -5.63 13.49 -22.21
CA CYS A 7 -4.51 13.52 -21.27
C CYS A 7 -4.93 14.09 -19.91
N LEU A 8 -5.75 15.14 -19.88
CA LEU A 8 -6.23 15.74 -18.63
C LEU A 8 -7.11 14.76 -17.84
N VAL A 9 -8.04 14.07 -18.51
CA VAL A 9 -8.92 13.07 -17.89
C VAL A 9 -8.11 11.88 -17.36
N LEU A 10 -7.13 11.38 -18.13
CA LEU A 10 -6.25 10.30 -17.68
C LEU A 10 -5.38 10.73 -16.49
N ALA A 11 -4.82 11.95 -16.52
CA ALA A 11 -4.04 12.47 -15.41
C ALA A 11 -4.89 12.62 -14.15
N SER A 12 -6.13 13.10 -14.27
CA SER A 12 -7.06 13.16 -13.13
C SER A 12 -7.45 11.78 -12.61
N ALA A 13 -7.66 10.80 -13.48
CA ALA A 13 -7.97 9.43 -13.08
C ALA A 13 -6.79 8.76 -12.35
N VAL A 14 -5.55 9.03 -12.80
CA VAL A 14 -4.32 8.55 -12.17
C VAL A 14 -4.10 9.21 -10.80
N LEU A 15 -4.40 10.51 -10.68
CA LEU A 15 -4.35 11.21 -9.39
C LEU A 15 -5.43 10.68 -8.43
N MET A 16 -6.57 10.20 -8.95
CA MET A 16 -7.66 9.63 -8.16
C MET A 16 -7.45 8.16 -7.79
N SER A 17 -6.55 7.43 -8.45
CA SER A 17 -6.38 5.98 -8.21
C SER A 17 -5.51 5.61 -7.00
N GLY A 18 -5.15 6.59 -6.15
CA GLY A 18 -4.33 6.39 -4.97
C GLY A 18 -2.83 6.19 -5.30
N CYS A 19 -1.96 6.73 -4.46
CA CYS A 19 -0.51 6.62 -4.66
C CYS A 19 -0.02 5.19 -4.35
N SER A 20 -0.63 4.50 -3.39
CA SER A 20 -0.21 3.15 -2.99
C SER A 20 -0.41 2.13 -4.11
N ALA A 21 -1.46 2.26 -4.91
CA ALA A 21 -1.73 1.33 -6.00
C ALA A 21 -0.71 1.40 -7.15
N LEU A 22 -0.07 2.56 -7.33
CA LEU A 22 0.86 2.83 -8.43
C LEU A 22 2.33 2.67 -8.03
N PHE A 23 2.68 3.03 -6.79
CA PHE A 23 4.09 3.09 -6.37
C PHE A 23 4.54 1.93 -5.48
N MET A 24 3.63 1.04 -5.06
CA MET A 24 4.02 -0.12 -4.27
C MET A 24 4.25 -1.37 -5.12
N ASN A 25 5.42 -1.96 -4.94
CA ASN A 25 5.67 -3.33 -5.37
C ASN A 25 4.84 -4.28 -4.52
N ARG A 26 3.95 -5.02 -5.19
CA ARG A 26 3.15 -6.06 -4.55
C ARG A 26 4.07 -7.16 -4.00
N PRO A 27 3.75 -7.77 -2.84
CA PRO A 27 4.44 -8.97 -2.43
C PRO A 27 4.30 -10.04 -3.52
N PRO A 28 5.39 -10.72 -3.91
CA PRO A 28 5.32 -11.78 -4.91
C PRO A 28 4.50 -12.96 -4.36
N LEU A 29 3.82 -13.68 -5.24
CA LEU A 29 2.95 -14.79 -4.88
C LEU A 29 3.75 -15.91 -4.16
N GLY A 30 3.19 -16.46 -3.09
CA GLY A 30 3.77 -17.52 -2.26
C GLY A 30 4.05 -17.08 -0.82
N ASP A 31 4.30 -18.03 0.07
CA ASP A 31 4.38 -17.80 1.53
C ASP A 31 5.82 -17.83 2.08
N GLY A 32 6.83 -17.91 1.20
CA GLY A 32 8.23 -18.05 1.60
C GLY A 32 8.90 -16.75 2.06
N PRO A 33 10.07 -16.82 2.73
CA PRO A 33 10.83 -15.63 3.11
C PRO A 33 11.17 -14.75 1.90
N LEU A 34 11.17 -13.43 2.09
CA LEU A 34 11.50 -12.46 1.04
C LEU A 34 12.87 -11.82 1.30
N PRO A 35 13.72 -11.67 0.25
CA PRO A 35 14.90 -10.85 0.34
C PRO A 35 14.55 -9.38 0.66
N GLU A 36 15.46 -8.69 1.33
CA GLU A 36 15.35 -7.24 1.53
C GLU A 36 15.21 -6.50 0.20
N GLY A 37 14.39 -5.44 0.18
CA GLY A 37 14.19 -4.61 -1.01
C GLY A 37 13.27 -5.18 -2.11
N THR A 38 12.79 -6.43 -1.96
CA THR A 38 11.92 -7.06 -2.97
C THR A 38 10.51 -6.44 -3.03
N CYS A 39 10.06 -5.82 -1.94
CA CYS A 39 8.77 -5.14 -1.89
C CYS A 39 8.76 -3.95 -0.93
N ALA A 40 7.70 -3.12 -1.00
CA ALA A 40 7.60 -1.87 -0.26
C ALA A 40 7.42 -2.14 1.25
N THR A 41 8.35 -1.62 2.06
CA THR A 41 8.30 -1.69 3.54
C THR A 41 7.85 -0.38 4.17
N SER A 42 7.84 0.69 3.39
CA SER A 42 7.48 2.03 3.83
C SER A 42 5.96 2.19 3.89
N ALA A 43 5.44 2.51 5.07
CA ALA A 43 4.05 2.87 5.27
C ALA A 43 3.74 4.33 4.87
N LEU A 44 4.58 4.98 4.04
CA LEU A 44 4.37 6.38 3.64
C LEU A 44 3.21 6.52 2.64
N ALA A 45 3.22 5.76 1.55
CA ALA A 45 2.16 5.80 0.54
C ALA A 45 0.74 5.44 1.06
N PRO A 46 0.51 4.40 1.88
CA PRO A 46 -0.81 4.08 2.41
C PRO A 46 -1.27 5.10 3.46
N VAL A 47 -0.34 5.74 4.20
CA VAL A 47 -0.67 6.85 5.10
C VAL A 47 -1.11 8.08 4.31
N LEU A 48 -0.42 8.42 3.21
CA LEU A 48 -0.84 9.52 2.33
C LEU A 48 -2.21 9.24 1.71
N ASP A 49 -2.46 8.00 1.27
CA ASP A 49 -3.76 7.62 0.74
C ASP A 49 -4.87 7.72 1.80
N ALA A 50 -4.59 7.27 3.02
CA ALA A 50 -5.53 7.37 4.15
C ALA A 50 -5.81 8.83 4.52
N ALA A 51 -4.79 9.69 4.54
CA ALA A 51 -4.94 11.11 4.82
C ALA A 51 -5.80 11.81 3.76
N MET A 52 -5.59 11.50 2.48
CA MET A 52 -6.41 12.04 1.40
C MET A 52 -7.85 11.51 1.46
N GLY A 53 -8.02 10.21 1.72
CA GLY A 53 -9.35 9.61 1.94
C GLY A 53 -10.09 10.28 3.10
N ALA A 54 -9.43 10.52 4.23
CA ALA A 54 -10.00 11.22 5.37
C ALA A 54 -10.39 12.67 5.04
N PHE A 55 -9.54 13.37 4.27
CA PHE A 55 -9.86 14.71 3.77
C PHE A 55 -11.12 14.68 2.89
N MET A 56 -11.26 13.72 1.97
CA MET A 56 -12.46 13.61 1.14
C MET A 56 -13.73 13.26 1.94
N ILE A 57 -13.61 12.39 2.96
CA ILE A 57 -14.72 12.11 3.90
C ILE A 57 -15.21 13.42 4.55
N SER A 58 -14.31 14.31 4.94
CA SER A 58 -14.71 15.58 5.56
C SER A 58 -15.55 16.46 4.62
N GLY A 59 -15.20 16.51 3.32
CA GLY A 59 -16.01 17.19 2.31
C GLY A 59 -17.36 16.52 2.08
N MET A 60 -17.39 15.19 2.07
CA MET A 60 -18.62 14.41 1.93
C MET A 60 -19.59 14.64 3.10
N ILE A 61 -19.08 14.74 4.33
CA ILE A 61 -19.90 15.10 5.50
C ILE A 61 -20.51 16.49 5.33
N GLY A 62 -19.75 17.46 4.80
CA GLY A 62 -20.27 18.80 4.52
C GLY A 62 -21.46 18.78 3.57
N ILE A 63 -21.35 18.05 2.46
CA ILE A 63 -22.45 17.86 1.49
C ILE A 63 -23.63 17.13 2.15
N ALA A 64 -23.37 16.09 2.93
CA ALA A 64 -24.42 15.29 3.57
C ALA A 64 -25.18 16.04 4.69
N THR A 65 -24.66 17.17 5.15
CA THR A 65 -25.32 18.03 6.14
C THR A 65 -26.04 19.22 5.53
N ASP A 66 -25.93 19.43 4.22
CA ASP A 66 -26.73 20.43 3.51
C ASP A 66 -28.13 19.84 3.25
N ASP A 67 -29.17 20.64 3.43
CA ASP A 67 -30.58 20.20 3.34
C ASP A 67 -31.15 20.35 1.91
N ASP A 68 -30.31 20.58 0.91
CA ASP A 68 -30.71 20.76 -0.49
C ASP A 68 -30.97 19.41 -1.19
N GLU A 69 -32.17 19.24 -1.75
CA GLU A 69 -32.62 17.98 -2.39
C GLU A 69 -31.83 17.59 -3.66
N ASP A 70 -31.00 18.48 -4.20
CA ASP A 70 -30.20 18.24 -5.43
C ASP A 70 -28.79 17.66 -5.16
N ASP A 71 -28.40 17.45 -3.90
CA ASP A 71 -27.04 17.05 -3.53
C ASP A 71 -26.73 15.55 -3.63
N ASP A 72 -27.73 14.71 -3.92
CA ASP A 72 -27.56 13.26 -4.09
C ASP A 72 -26.48 12.92 -5.15
N VAL A 73 -26.46 13.67 -6.26
CA VAL A 73 -25.47 13.47 -7.33
C VAL A 73 -24.08 13.88 -6.85
N ALA A 74 -23.96 14.98 -6.11
CA ALA A 74 -22.69 15.45 -5.56
C ALA A 74 -22.12 14.47 -4.53
N LEU A 75 -22.99 13.90 -3.69
CA LEU A 75 -22.62 12.88 -2.70
C LEU A 75 -22.08 11.62 -3.36
N VAL A 76 -22.74 11.10 -4.40
CA VAL A 76 -22.27 9.92 -5.16
C VAL A 76 -20.93 10.21 -5.82
N ILE A 77 -20.76 11.39 -6.42
CA ILE A 77 -19.50 11.81 -7.05
C ILE A 77 -18.38 11.90 -6.01
N ALA A 78 -18.65 12.34 -4.79
CA ALA A 78 -17.66 12.42 -3.70
C ALA A 78 -17.35 11.05 -3.07
N ALA A 79 -18.34 10.15 -3.00
CA ALA A 79 -18.20 8.83 -2.39
C ALA A 79 -17.25 7.91 -3.17
N LEU A 80 -17.31 7.94 -4.51
CA LEU A 80 -16.46 7.09 -5.37
C LEU A 80 -14.94 7.28 -5.16
N PRO A 81 -14.38 8.50 -5.27
CA PRO A 81 -12.96 8.70 -5.04
C PRO A 81 -12.59 8.41 -3.59
N THR A 82 -13.44 8.79 -2.62
CA THR A 82 -13.24 8.46 -1.20
C THR A 82 -13.05 6.96 -0.99
N ALA A 83 -13.93 6.14 -1.58
CA ALA A 83 -13.84 4.69 -1.52
C ALA A 83 -12.58 4.16 -2.23
N ALA A 84 -12.18 4.75 -3.36
CA ALA A 84 -10.96 4.38 -4.08
C ALA A 84 -9.70 4.63 -3.23
N TRP A 85 -9.59 5.82 -2.62
CA TRP A 85 -8.48 6.15 -1.72
C TRP A 85 -8.46 5.26 -0.48
N GLY A 86 -9.62 5.00 0.13
CA GLY A 86 -9.73 4.09 1.28
C GLY A 86 -9.32 2.65 0.93
N ALA A 87 -9.77 2.13 -0.21
CA ALA A 87 -9.39 0.80 -0.68
C ALA A 87 -7.88 0.72 -1.00
N SER A 88 -7.31 1.78 -1.60
CA SER A 88 -5.88 1.88 -1.88
C SER A 88 -5.05 1.85 -0.59
N ALA A 89 -5.43 2.65 0.40
CA ALA A 89 -4.79 2.69 1.71
C ALA A 89 -4.84 1.32 2.40
N TYR A 90 -6.04 0.71 2.49
CA TYR A 90 -6.23 -0.61 3.10
C TYR A 90 -5.33 -1.66 2.47
N LYS A 91 -5.30 -1.71 1.13
CA LYS A 91 -4.46 -2.66 0.39
C LYS A 91 -2.97 -2.40 0.59
N GLY A 92 -2.57 -1.12 0.59
CA GLY A 92 -1.18 -0.72 0.81
C GLY A 92 -0.67 -1.09 2.21
N PHE A 93 -1.50 -0.92 3.25
CA PHE A 93 -1.18 -1.40 4.59
C PHE A 93 -1.02 -2.92 4.64
N ASN A 94 -1.97 -3.66 4.07
CA ASN A 94 -1.91 -5.13 4.07
C ASN A 94 -0.67 -5.67 3.34
N TRP A 95 -0.30 -5.07 2.20
CA TRP A 95 0.93 -5.43 1.49
C TRP A 95 2.19 -5.07 2.26
N THR A 96 2.23 -3.89 2.90
CA THR A 96 3.37 -3.45 3.69
C THR A 96 3.60 -4.39 4.88
N ASP A 97 2.53 -4.79 5.56
CA ASP A 97 2.60 -5.71 6.71
C ASP A 97 3.07 -7.10 6.29
N GLU A 98 2.52 -7.65 5.21
CA GLU A 98 2.93 -8.96 4.69
C GLU A 98 4.40 -8.95 4.23
N CYS A 99 4.84 -7.86 3.59
CA CYS A 99 6.23 -7.67 3.21
C CYS A 99 7.18 -7.65 4.41
N ARG A 100 6.84 -6.87 5.45
CA ARG A 100 7.64 -6.77 6.67
C ARG A 100 7.72 -8.11 7.39
N ARG A 101 6.60 -8.84 7.46
CA ARG A 101 6.53 -10.17 8.06
C ARG A 101 7.39 -11.19 7.32
N ARG A 102 7.37 -11.20 6.00
CA ARG A 102 8.16 -12.16 5.19
C ARG A 102 9.65 -11.81 5.16
N GLN A 103 10.00 -10.55 5.34
CA GLN A 103 11.40 -10.13 5.52
C GLN A 103 11.94 -10.54 6.90
N SER A 104 11.18 -10.38 7.98
CA SER A 104 11.66 -10.83 9.30
C SER A 104 11.93 -12.34 9.34
N LEU A 105 11.14 -13.14 8.62
CA LEU A 105 11.38 -14.58 8.47
C LEU A 105 12.66 -14.90 7.68
N SER A 106 13.06 -14.05 6.74
CA SER A 106 14.29 -14.26 5.97
C SER A 106 15.52 -13.95 6.82
N GLU A 107 15.47 -12.87 7.61
CA GLU A 107 16.51 -12.50 8.57
C GLU A 107 16.73 -13.62 9.62
N GLU A 108 15.64 -14.18 10.16
CA GLU A 108 15.71 -15.27 11.14
C GLU A 108 16.34 -16.54 10.54
N SER A 109 15.91 -16.93 9.34
CA SER A 109 16.46 -18.08 8.61
C SER A 109 17.96 -17.92 8.31
N ILE A 110 18.39 -16.70 7.90
CA ILE A 110 19.80 -16.39 7.68
C ILE A 110 20.59 -16.48 8.99
N ALA A 111 20.07 -15.91 10.07
CA ALA A 111 20.72 -15.95 11.38
C ALA A 111 20.88 -17.40 11.89
N ASP A 112 19.87 -18.24 11.72
CA ASP A 112 19.91 -19.65 12.11
C ASP A 112 20.92 -20.46 11.28
N HIS A 113 20.99 -20.19 9.98
CA HIS A 113 21.99 -20.81 9.13
C HIS A 113 23.41 -20.42 9.55
N LEU A 114 23.65 -19.14 9.84
CA LEU A 114 24.95 -18.65 10.33
C LEU A 114 25.32 -19.27 11.70
N ARG A 115 24.36 -19.40 12.62
CA ARG A 115 24.56 -20.09 13.90
C ARG A 115 24.91 -21.56 13.72
N ALA A 116 24.27 -22.24 12.76
CA ALA A 116 24.58 -23.64 12.45
C ALA A 116 26.01 -23.80 11.92
N LEU A 117 26.44 -22.92 11.01
CA LEU A 117 27.80 -22.91 10.49
C LEU A 117 28.84 -22.64 11.59
N ALA A 118 28.58 -21.70 12.49
CA ALA A 118 29.46 -21.39 13.62
C ALA A 118 29.63 -22.59 14.57
N ARG A 119 28.55 -23.35 14.84
CA ARG A 119 28.62 -24.57 15.64
C ARG A 119 29.47 -25.65 14.98
N ASN A 120 29.35 -25.81 13.66
CA ASN A 120 30.12 -26.82 12.92
C ASN A 120 31.60 -26.44 12.78
N ALA A 121 31.92 -25.15 12.66
CA ALA A 121 33.30 -24.67 12.55
C ALA A 121 34.08 -24.76 13.89
N GLY A 122 33.39 -24.81 15.03
CA GLY A 122 33.98 -24.94 16.35
C GLY A 122 34.14 -26.38 16.84
N ALA A 123 33.72 -27.39 16.07
CA ALA A 123 33.96 -28.78 16.40
C ALA A 123 35.45 -29.10 16.14
N PRO A 124 36.26 -29.43 17.17
CA PRO A 124 37.62 -29.89 16.94
C PRO A 124 37.57 -31.12 16.03
N ASP A 125 38.41 -31.11 15.00
CA ASP A 125 38.59 -32.23 14.10
C ASP A 125 39.35 -33.30 14.88
N ASP A 126 38.61 -34.14 15.60
CA ASP A 126 39.12 -35.28 16.36
C ASP A 126 39.48 -36.41 15.38
N SER A 127 40.46 -36.17 14.51
CA SER A 127 41.01 -37.16 13.56
C SER A 127 42.46 -37.57 13.87
#